data_AF-A0A1Q3DF85-F1
#
_entry.id   AF-A0A1Q3DF85-F1
#
_cell.length_a   1.000
_cell.length_b   1.000
_cell.length_c   1.000
_cell.angle_alpha   90.00
_cell.angle_beta   90.00
_cell.angle_gamma   90.00
#
_symmetry.space_group_name_H-M   'P 1'
#
loop_
_entity.id
_entity.type
_entity.pdbx_description
1 polymer ?
#
loop_
_entity_poly.entity_id
_entity_poly.type
_entity_poly.pdbx_seq_one_letter_code
_entity_poly.pdbx_strand_id
1 'polypeptide(L)'
;LKKTQIFYEFILVDTDSIKISPKSDPNYPKLITHTSVFIQKIITIVEWGQPPHHHKHFSSSFDIPVYNYFDYMQAWHHTFLFQNIEDKHYWFFCFNKTFNSKQIIPYWFMDWWTFYGPNQDILPPSVEEALYTFSNN
;
A
#
# COMPACT_ATOMS: atom_id res chain seq x y z
N LEU A 1 2.85 1.28 23.50
CA LEU A 1 1.83 0.71 22.60
C LEU A 1 2.52 0.03 21.43
N LYS A 2 2.09 -1.16 21.03
CA LYS A 2 2.70 -1.91 19.90
C LYS A 2 2.05 -1.47 18.59
N LYS A 3 2.85 -1.12 17.58
CA LYS A 3 2.35 -0.83 16.23
C LYS A 3 1.80 -2.12 15.61
N THR A 4 0.51 -2.12 15.29
CA THR A 4 -0.23 -3.27 14.74
C THR A 4 -0.34 -3.17 13.21
N GLN A 5 -0.82 -4.22 12.55
CA GLN A 5 -1.15 -4.14 11.12
C GLN A 5 -2.16 -3.01 10.84
N ILE A 6 -3.18 -2.84 11.69
CA ILE A 6 -4.17 -1.76 11.57
C ILE A 6 -3.53 -0.38 11.65
N PHE A 7 -2.52 -0.19 12.52
CA PHE A 7 -1.77 1.07 12.57
C PHE A 7 -1.12 1.40 11.23
N TYR A 8 -0.48 0.41 10.60
CA TYR A 8 0.17 0.58 9.31
C TYR A 8 -0.82 0.77 8.16
N GLU A 9 -1.92 0.02 8.15
CA GLU A 9 -3.01 0.22 7.19
C GLU A 9 -3.54 1.64 7.28
N PHE A 10 -3.74 2.12 8.50
CA PHE A 10 -4.24 3.46 8.76
C PHE A 10 -3.30 4.55 8.26
N ILE A 11 -1.97 4.35 8.33
CA ILE A 11 -1.00 5.25 7.68
C ILE A 11 -1.26 5.36 6.17
N LEU A 12 -1.38 4.23 5.47
CA LEU A 12 -1.54 4.26 4.00
C LEU A 12 -2.89 4.86 3.57
N VAL A 13 -3.93 4.69 4.38
CA VAL A 13 -5.26 5.28 4.15
C VAL A 13 -5.28 6.77 4.48
N ASP A 14 -4.78 7.17 5.66
CA ASP A 14 -4.79 8.58 6.11
C ASP A 14 -3.93 9.48 5.23
N THR A 15 -2.84 8.95 4.65
CA THR A 15 -2.02 9.71 3.69
C THR A 15 -2.60 9.73 2.28
N ASP A 16 -3.77 9.13 2.04
CA ASP A 16 -4.35 8.90 0.71
C ASP A 16 -3.41 8.13 -0.24
N SER A 17 -2.49 7.32 0.28
CA SER A 17 -1.58 6.54 -0.56
C SER A 17 -2.29 5.33 -1.19
N ILE A 18 -3.25 4.74 -0.47
CA ILE A 18 -4.10 3.67 -0.98
C ILE A 18 -5.58 3.93 -0.68
N LYS A 19 -6.45 3.27 -1.44
CA LYS A 19 -7.84 2.97 -1.06
C LYS A 19 -8.00 1.47 -0.97
N ILE A 20 -8.73 1.01 0.05
CA ILE A 20 -9.02 -0.41 0.24
C ILE A 20 -10.51 -0.68 0.02
N SER A 21 -10.80 -1.83 -0.58
CA SER A 21 -12.17 -2.33 -0.79
C SER A 21 -12.23 -3.79 -0.37
N PRO A 22 -12.53 -4.09 0.90
CA PRO A 22 -12.69 -5.46 1.36
C PRO A 22 -13.94 -6.10 0.75
N LYS A 23 -13.86 -7.41 0.51
CA LYS A 23 -14.95 -8.24 0.02
C LYS A 23 -15.13 -9.42 0.95
N SER A 24 -16.35 -9.59 1.44
CA SER A 24 -16.71 -10.68 2.33
C SER A 24 -17.26 -11.88 1.57
N ASP A 25 -17.20 -13.04 2.19
CA ASP A 25 -17.90 -14.23 1.70
C ASP A 25 -19.42 -13.96 1.63
N PRO A 26 -20.09 -14.31 0.51
CA PRO A 26 -21.54 -14.09 0.36
C PRO A 26 -22.39 -14.83 1.40
N ASN A 27 -21.92 -16.00 1.86
CA ASN A 27 -22.59 -16.82 2.87
C ASN A 27 -22.14 -16.44 4.29
N TYR A 28 -20.93 -15.90 4.45
CA TYR A 28 -20.36 -15.48 5.73
C TYR A 28 -19.86 -14.02 5.69
N PRO A 29 -20.74 -13.00 5.86
CA PRO A 29 -20.38 -11.59 5.68
C PRO A 29 -19.27 -11.05 6.61
N LYS A 30 -18.98 -11.73 7.73
CA LYS A 30 -17.89 -11.38 8.64
C LYS A 30 -16.52 -11.88 8.18
N LEU A 31 -16.49 -12.84 7.25
CA LEU A 31 -15.27 -13.41 6.70
C LEU A 31 -14.83 -12.58 5.48
N ILE A 32 -13.83 -11.72 5.67
CA ILE A 32 -13.19 -11.02 4.54
C ILE A 32 -12.32 -12.03 3.80
N THR A 33 -12.68 -12.33 2.54
CA THR A 33 -11.96 -13.31 1.71
C THR A 33 -10.87 -12.64 0.91
N HIS A 34 -11.12 -11.43 0.43
CA HIS A 34 -10.13 -10.67 -0.30
C HIS A 34 -10.31 -9.17 -0.14
N THR A 35 -9.27 -8.41 -0.45
CA THR A 35 -9.29 -6.95 -0.41
C THR A 35 -8.57 -6.39 -1.62
N SER A 36 -9.29 -5.55 -2.38
CA SER A 36 -8.68 -4.79 -3.46
C SER A 36 -8.01 -3.54 -2.90
N VAL A 37 -6.77 -3.30 -3.30
CA VAL A 37 -5.94 -2.16 -2.94
C VAL A 37 -5.73 -1.33 -4.19
N PHE A 38 -6.20 -0.10 -4.14
CA PHE A 38 -6.03 0.88 -5.20
C PHE A 38 -4.93 1.86 -4.79
N ILE A 39 -3.74 1.68 -5.35
CA ILE A 39 -2.58 2.55 -5.12
C ILE A 39 -2.85 3.90 -5.80
N GLN A 40 -2.87 4.97 -5.02
CA GLN A 40 -3.15 6.33 -5.49
C GLN A 40 -1.88 7.16 -5.66
N LYS A 41 -0.91 6.99 -4.77
CA LYS A 41 0.40 7.67 -4.80
C LYS A 41 1.39 6.97 -3.87
N ILE A 42 2.68 7.21 -4.10
CA ILE A 42 3.74 6.77 -3.19
C ILE A 42 4.50 8.01 -2.72
N ILE A 43 4.33 8.41 -1.46
CA ILE A 43 4.98 9.62 -0.95
C ILE A 43 6.50 9.43 -0.90
N THR A 44 7.23 10.28 -1.61
CA THR A 44 8.68 10.40 -1.53
C THR A 44 9.12 11.15 -0.27
N ILE A 45 10.41 11.05 0.08
CA ILE A 45 10.96 11.83 1.21
C ILE A 45 10.87 13.35 0.97
N VAL A 46 10.92 13.79 -0.30
CA VAL A 46 10.79 15.21 -0.67
C VAL A 46 9.35 15.68 -0.47
N GLU A 47 8.37 14.90 -0.94
CA GLU A 47 6.94 15.18 -0.75
C GLU A 47 6.50 15.05 0.71
N TRP A 48 7.24 14.29 1.53
CA TRP A 48 6.96 14.17 2.96
C TRP A 48 7.04 15.54 3.68
N GLY A 49 7.90 16.45 3.19
CA GLY A 49 7.93 17.86 3.57
C GLY A 49 8.48 18.18 4.97
N GLN A 50 9.04 17.20 5.68
CA GLN A 50 9.68 17.36 7.00
C GLN A 50 10.76 16.30 7.20
N PRO A 51 11.65 16.41 8.20
CA PRO A 51 12.69 15.40 8.38
C PRO A 51 12.09 14.02 8.71
N PRO A 52 12.68 12.91 8.24
CA PRO A 52 12.02 11.59 8.25
C PRO A 52 11.71 11.03 9.65
N HIS A 53 12.44 11.49 10.66
CA HIS A 53 12.26 11.10 12.06
C HIS A 53 11.22 11.97 12.80
N HIS A 54 10.78 13.08 12.20
CA HIS A 54 9.73 13.91 12.77
C HIS A 54 8.37 13.24 12.59
N HIS A 55 7.56 13.36 13.64
CA HIS A 55 6.24 12.74 13.72
C HIS A 55 5.17 13.65 13.12
N LYS A 56 4.27 13.07 12.32
CA LYS A 56 2.99 13.64 11.93
C LYS A 56 1.89 13.04 12.79
N HIS A 57 0.82 13.80 12.98
CA HIS A 57 -0.43 13.30 13.55
C HIS A 57 -1.32 12.73 12.46
N PHE A 58 -2.06 11.67 12.80
CA PHE A 58 -3.16 11.22 11.95
C PHE A 58 -4.24 12.29 11.84
N SER A 59 -4.94 12.31 10.71
CA SER A 59 -6.06 13.22 10.49
C SER A 59 -7.28 12.85 11.35
N SER A 60 -7.42 11.57 11.72
CA SER A 60 -8.44 11.09 12.67
C SER A 60 -7.83 10.47 13.92
N SER A 61 -8.63 10.35 14.99
CA SER A 61 -8.19 9.77 16.26
C SER A 61 -7.76 8.31 16.10
N PHE A 62 -6.57 7.97 16.61
CA PHE A 62 -6.03 6.62 16.65
C PHE A 62 -5.24 6.41 17.95
N ASP A 63 -5.20 5.18 18.49
CA ASP A 63 -4.57 4.87 19.79
C ASP A 63 -3.10 5.30 19.88
N ILE A 64 -2.37 5.10 18.78
CA ILE A 64 -1.03 5.66 18.58
C ILE A 64 -1.22 6.87 17.67
N PRO A 65 -1.20 8.11 18.19
CA PRO A 65 -1.70 9.27 17.45
C PRO A 65 -0.72 9.79 16.39
N VAL A 66 0.48 9.22 16.32
CA VAL A 66 1.59 9.75 15.51
C VAL A 66 2.35 8.66 14.75
N TYR A 67 2.92 9.06 13.61
CA TYR A 67 3.76 8.25 12.75
C TYR A 67 4.80 9.12 12.05
N ASN A 68 5.90 8.54 11.58
CA ASN A 68 6.93 9.25 10.82
C ASN A 68 7.14 8.65 9.42
N TYR A 69 8.12 9.13 8.65
CA TYR A 69 8.33 8.64 7.29
C TYR A 69 8.82 7.19 7.25
N PHE A 70 9.60 6.76 8.24
CA PHE A 70 10.00 5.35 8.34
C PHE A 70 8.79 4.45 8.62
N ASP A 71 7.85 4.90 9.44
CA ASP A 71 6.59 4.20 9.65
C ASP A 71 5.77 4.09 8.36
N TYR A 72 5.75 5.15 7.55
CA TYR A 72 5.15 5.14 6.22
C TYR A 72 5.80 4.12 5.28
N MET A 73 7.13 4.05 5.23
CA MET A 73 7.83 3.02 4.45
C MET A 73 7.48 1.61 4.94
N GLN A 74 7.53 1.40 6.26
CA GLN A 74 7.19 0.12 6.87
C GLN A 74 5.72 -0.25 6.66
N ALA A 75 4.83 0.72 6.47
CA ALA A 75 3.42 0.46 6.28
C ALA A 75 3.14 -0.39 5.02
N TRP A 76 3.94 -0.24 3.97
CA TRP A 76 3.86 -1.07 2.76
C TRP A 76 4.20 -2.54 3.02
N HIS A 77 5.05 -2.85 3.99
CA HIS A 77 5.36 -4.22 4.38
C HIS A 77 4.33 -4.83 5.33
N HIS A 78 3.83 -4.04 6.28
CA HIS A 78 3.06 -4.58 7.40
C HIS A 78 1.55 -4.59 7.16
N THR A 79 1.03 -3.68 6.33
CA THR A 79 -0.41 -3.60 6.02
C THR A 79 -0.93 -4.91 5.43
N PHE A 80 -0.17 -5.53 4.53
CA PHE A 80 -0.64 -6.69 3.77
C PHE A 80 -0.37 -8.04 4.45
N LEU A 81 -0.02 -8.01 5.75
CA LEU A 81 0.15 -9.22 6.57
C LEU A 81 -1.15 -9.70 7.23
N PHE A 82 -2.27 -9.00 7.02
CA PHE A 82 -3.58 -9.46 7.47
C PHE A 82 -3.89 -10.85 6.88
N GLN A 83 -4.39 -11.74 7.73
CA GLN A 83 -4.97 -13.02 7.36
C GLN A 83 -6.34 -13.13 8.02
N ASN A 84 -7.28 -13.78 7.32
CA ASN A 84 -8.57 -14.08 7.90
C ASN A 84 -8.46 -15.32 8.81
N ILE A 85 -9.55 -15.68 9.49
CA ILE A 85 -9.59 -16.83 10.43
C ILE A 85 -9.31 -18.19 9.77
N GLU A 86 -9.27 -18.25 8.45
CA GLU A 86 -8.99 -19.46 7.66
C GLU A 86 -7.59 -19.44 7.03
N ASP A 87 -6.78 -18.40 7.28
CA ASP A 87 -5.50 -18.15 6.62
C ASP A 87 -5.58 -18.14 5.08
N LYS A 88 -6.71 -17.66 4.55
CA LYS A 88 -7.05 -17.62 3.12
C LYS A 88 -7.49 -16.23 2.69
N HIS A 89 -6.78 -15.20 3.14
CA HIS A 89 -7.02 -13.84 2.64
C HIS A 89 -6.14 -13.53 1.44
N TYR A 90 -6.72 -12.87 0.44
CA TYR A 90 -6.00 -12.44 -0.76
C TYR A 90 -6.03 -10.92 -0.92
N TRP A 91 -4.85 -10.35 -1.23
CA TRP A 91 -4.70 -8.96 -1.61
C TRP A 91 -4.64 -8.82 -3.13
N PHE A 92 -5.46 -7.94 -3.69
CA PHE A 92 -5.46 -7.61 -5.12
C PHE A 92 -4.99 -6.18 -5.32
N PHE A 93 -3.85 -6.00 -5.99
CA PHE A 93 -3.26 -4.68 -6.20
C PHE A 93 -3.64 -4.11 -7.55
N CYS A 94 -4.00 -2.83 -7.58
CA CYS A 94 -4.25 -2.06 -8.79
C CYS A 94 -3.71 -0.64 -8.61
N PHE A 95 -3.13 -0.06 -9.65
CA PHE A 95 -2.92 1.39 -9.69
C PHE A 95 -4.26 2.07 -10.01
N ASN A 96 -4.62 3.09 -9.23
CA ASN A 96 -5.84 3.84 -9.46
C ASN A 96 -5.75 4.56 -10.82
N LYS A 97 -6.88 4.76 -11.51
CA LYS A 97 -6.93 5.52 -12.77
C LYS A 97 -6.40 6.95 -12.63
N THR A 98 -6.46 7.51 -11.42
CA THR A 98 -5.94 8.84 -11.11
C THR A 98 -4.46 8.84 -10.67
N PHE A 99 -3.80 7.68 -10.70
CA PHE A 99 -2.38 7.57 -10.37
C PHE A 99 -1.55 8.40 -11.35
N ASN A 100 -0.68 9.26 -10.82
CA ASN A 100 0.21 10.06 -11.65
C ASN A 100 1.36 9.19 -12.18
N SER A 101 1.31 8.81 -13.45
CA SER A 101 2.34 7.98 -14.07
C SER A 101 3.72 8.63 -14.18
N LYS A 102 3.80 9.95 -13.97
CA LYS A 102 5.06 10.72 -13.95
C LYS A 102 5.58 10.95 -12.53
N GLN A 103 4.93 10.39 -11.52
CA GLN A 103 5.40 10.52 -10.14
C GLN A 103 6.75 9.81 -10.01
N ILE A 104 7.70 10.46 -9.33
CA ILE A 104 8.95 9.79 -8.96
C ILE A 104 8.61 8.69 -7.97
N ILE A 105 9.00 7.46 -8.28
CA ILE A 105 8.82 6.30 -7.41
C ILE A 105 10.09 6.09 -6.58
N PRO A 106 10.01 6.07 -5.24
CA PRO A 106 11.17 5.78 -4.41
C PRO A 106 11.77 4.39 -4.67
N TYR A 107 13.10 4.27 -4.63
CA TYR A 107 13.78 2.99 -4.79
C TYR A 107 13.31 1.92 -3.81
N TRP A 108 13.09 2.28 -2.53
CA TRP A 108 12.60 1.33 -1.52
C TRP A 108 11.22 0.75 -1.89
N PHE A 109 10.39 1.51 -2.63
CA PHE A 109 9.10 1.03 -3.10
C PHE A 109 9.26 0.10 -4.30
N MET A 110 10.19 0.41 -5.21
CA MET A 110 10.54 -0.49 -6.31
C MET A 110 11.05 -1.83 -5.78
N ASP A 111 11.92 -1.82 -4.77
CA ASP A 111 12.40 -3.04 -4.12
C ASP A 111 11.23 -3.86 -3.50
N TRP A 112 10.29 -3.17 -2.84
CA TRP A 112 9.07 -3.80 -2.33
C TRP A 112 8.22 -4.39 -3.47
N TRP A 113 8.01 -3.65 -4.56
CA TRP A 113 7.22 -4.10 -5.70
C TRP A 113 7.88 -5.27 -6.45
N THR A 114 9.20 -5.31 -6.55
CA THR A 114 9.91 -6.45 -7.15
C THR A 114 9.75 -7.72 -6.32
N PHE A 115 9.63 -7.62 -5.00
CA PHE A 115 9.45 -8.78 -4.13
C PHE A 115 7.99 -9.27 -4.04
N TYR A 116 7.03 -8.34 -3.92
CA TYR A 116 5.61 -8.67 -3.69
C TYR A 116 4.70 -8.49 -4.91
N GLY A 117 5.15 -7.76 -5.92
CA GLY A 117 4.43 -7.56 -7.17
C GLY A 117 4.52 -8.78 -8.10
N PRO A 118 3.81 -8.73 -9.23
CA PRO A 118 3.85 -9.81 -10.21
C PRO A 118 5.25 -9.92 -10.84
N ASN A 119 5.71 -11.15 -11.06
CA ASN A 119 6.89 -11.39 -11.89
C ASN A 119 6.60 -10.89 -13.31
N GLN A 120 7.51 -10.09 -13.88
CA GLN A 120 7.37 -9.56 -15.23
C GLN A 120 7.27 -10.67 -16.28
N ASP A 121 7.93 -11.81 -16.08
CA ASP A 121 7.98 -12.94 -17.03
C ASP A 121 6.63 -13.61 -17.29
N ILE A 122 5.66 -13.44 -16.37
CA ILE A 122 4.33 -14.07 -16.47
C ILE A 122 3.24 -13.08 -16.89
N LEU A 123 3.62 -11.83 -17.14
CA LEU A 123 2.67 -10.80 -17.55
C LEU A 123 2.24 -11.04 -18.99
N PRO A 124 0.95 -10.81 -19.32
CA PRO A 124 0.55 -10.70 -20.70
C PRO A 124 1.38 -9.61 -21.38
N PRO A 125 1.78 -9.76 -22.66
CA PRO A 125 2.62 -8.78 -23.36
C PRO A 125 2.07 -7.35 -23.31
N SER A 126 0.73 -7.19 -23.30
CA SER A 126 0.07 -5.89 -23.18
C SER A 126 0.29 -5.19 -21.83
N VAL A 127 0.59 -5.93 -20.77
CA VAL A 127 0.87 -5.40 -19.42
C VAL A 127 2.37 -5.17 -19.24
N GLU A 128 3.21 -5.98 -19.87
CA GLU A 128 4.67 -5.82 -19.90
C GLU A 128 5.08 -4.49 -20.55
N GLU A 129 4.47 -4.12 -21.69
CA GLU A 129 4.70 -2.83 -22.36
C GLU A 129 4.33 -1.62 -21.48
N ALA A 130 3.24 -1.74 -20.71
CA ALA A 130 2.85 -0.70 -19.75
C ALA A 130 3.88 -0.58 -18.63
N LEU A 131 4.33 -1.70 -18.04
CA LEU A 131 5.33 -1.73 -17.00
C LEU A 131 6.69 -1.18 -17.45
N TYR A 132 7.12 -1.48 -18.67
CA TYR A 132 8.34 -0.95 -19.27
C TYR A 132 8.29 0.57 -19.42
N THR A 133 7.11 1.11 -19.71
CA THR A 133 6.87 2.56 -19.78
C THR A 133 7.00 3.22 -18.40
N PHE A 134 6.56 2.55 -17.34
CA PHE A 134 6.72 3.02 -15.94
C PHE A 134 8.15 2.86 -15.40
N SER A 135 8.93 1.91 -15.93
CA SER A 135 10.27 1.59 -15.41
C SER A 135 11.39 2.47 -15.99
N ASN A 136 11.12 3.16 -17.11
CA ASN A 136 12.11 3.94 -17.87
C ASN A 136 11.83 5.46 -17.89
N ASN A 137 10.96 5.96 -17.00
CA ASN A 137 10.74 7.39 -16.72
C ASN A 137 10.96 7.68 -15.24
#